data_AF-A0A2W4LE07-F1
#
_entry.id   AF-A0A2W4LE07-F1
#
_cell.length_a   1.000
_cell.length_b   1.000
_cell.length_c   1.000
_cell.angle_alpha   90.00
_cell.angle_beta   90.00
_cell.angle_gamma   90.00
#
_symmetry.space_group_name_H-M   'P 1'
#
loop_
_entity.id
_entity.type
_entity.pdbx_description
1 polymer ?
#
loop_
_entity_poly.entity_id
_entity_poly.type
_entity_poly.pdbx_seq_one_letter_code
_entity_poly.pdbx_strand_id
1 'polypeptide(L)'
;MAPSSSAERHSLERNFGVLGPVSERASRGVLATLGVLFFELLVVAVVARREIASVWELERGTLWLLPSALGVAGVTGAAGAGLFCLLAHAERRPARWALAAIAGAFGGIVAWGVGGGRHLASLPLRLGFAGGVAVVGLGLVVACAPRLARTFRARPGLFGGALAAGLVALELANVLVLPRLYPALHWGLSVLCLVLAPGLAETWFRGVGIGVGRIVPIVLAVAVVAVPWAAARLAGFDNYRFLLMEKAPLLGRVVEIAARFSPPAPLASESGICAESLAACNGAPSESSDQQLLDLRGRDILLVTIDALRADHVGAYGYTRPTTPNIDTLAREGVVFEYAYTATPHTSYAITSLLTGKYMRPLLLQGAGADSDTWASLLRTYG
;
A
#
# COMPACT_ATOMS: atom_id res chain seq x y z
N MET A 1 -58.92 -7.62 29.33
CA MET A 1 -58.30 -7.32 28.02
C MET A 1 -56.80 -7.48 28.14
N ALA A 2 -56.27 -8.64 27.73
CA ALA A 2 -54.85 -8.81 27.43
C ALA A 2 -54.70 -10.06 26.54
N PRO A 3 -54.50 -9.86 25.23
CA PRO A 3 -53.67 -10.81 24.49
C PRO A 3 -52.76 -10.09 23.48
N SER A 4 -51.43 -10.20 23.62
CA SER A 4 -50.51 -9.96 22.48
C SER A 4 -49.07 -10.48 22.65
N SER A 5 -48.69 -11.15 23.75
CA SER A 5 -47.27 -11.43 24.02
C SER A 5 -46.67 -12.66 23.31
N SER A 6 -47.49 -13.58 22.78
CA SER A 6 -46.98 -14.79 22.11
C SER A 6 -46.73 -14.58 20.61
N ALA A 7 -47.54 -13.76 19.94
CA ALA A 7 -47.40 -13.47 18.51
C ALA A 7 -46.19 -12.56 18.22
N GLU A 8 -45.90 -11.60 19.11
CA GLU A 8 -44.70 -10.74 19.01
C GLU A 8 -43.39 -11.50 19.28
N ARG A 9 -43.37 -12.42 20.25
CA ARG A 9 -42.18 -13.28 20.49
C ARG A 9 -41.91 -14.19 19.31
N HIS A 10 -42.96 -14.77 18.72
CA HIS A 10 -42.79 -15.63 17.54
C HIS A 10 -42.39 -14.87 16.27
N SER A 11 -42.74 -13.58 16.11
CA SER A 11 -42.31 -12.77 14.97
C SER A 11 -40.85 -12.31 15.11
N LEU A 12 -40.41 -11.97 16.33
CA LEU A 12 -39.01 -11.65 16.62
C LEU A 12 -38.12 -12.88 16.40
N GLU A 13 -38.47 -14.06 16.94
CA GLU A 13 -37.68 -15.29 16.72
C GLU A 13 -37.61 -15.69 15.23
N ARG A 14 -38.67 -15.47 14.44
CA ARG A 14 -38.66 -15.76 12.99
C ARG A 14 -37.78 -14.80 12.21
N ASN A 15 -37.75 -13.51 12.57
CA ASN A 15 -36.87 -12.52 11.94
C ASN A 15 -35.40 -12.70 12.36
N PHE A 16 -35.13 -13.10 13.61
CA PHE A 16 -33.77 -13.35 14.11
C PHE A 16 -33.19 -14.71 13.68
N GLY A 17 -34.03 -15.72 13.44
CA GLY A 17 -33.61 -17.03 12.92
C GLY A 17 -33.02 -16.97 11.50
N VAL A 18 -33.42 -15.98 10.69
CA VAL A 18 -32.87 -15.75 9.33
C VAL A 18 -31.57 -14.94 9.37
N LEU A 19 -31.38 -14.08 10.38
CA LEU A 19 -30.18 -13.25 10.55
C LEU A 19 -29.01 -13.99 11.23
N GLY A 20 -29.28 -15.01 12.05
CA GLY A 20 -28.25 -15.83 12.71
C GLY A 20 -27.22 -16.45 11.75
N PRO A 21 -27.65 -17.11 10.66
CA PRO A 21 -26.72 -17.69 9.67
C PRO A 21 -25.86 -16.65 8.93
N VAL A 22 -26.35 -15.42 8.77
CA VAL A 22 -25.65 -14.34 8.07
C VAL A 22 -24.60 -13.70 8.97
N SER A 23 -24.95 -13.40 10.21
CA SER A 23 -24.02 -12.79 11.18
C SER A 23 -22.88 -13.74 11.56
N GLU A 24 -23.17 -15.04 11.66
CA GLU A 24 -22.18 -16.08 11.90
C GLU A 24 -21.24 -16.24 10.70
N ARG A 25 -21.77 -16.20 9.47
CA ARG A 25 -20.95 -16.21 8.25
C ARG A 25 -20.02 -15.00 8.19
N ALA A 26 -20.55 -13.80 8.44
CA ALA A 26 -19.76 -12.57 8.45
C ALA A 26 -18.63 -12.66 9.51
N SER A 27 -18.96 -13.14 10.70
CA SER A 27 -17.99 -13.28 11.80
C SER A 27 -16.83 -14.22 11.47
N ARG A 28 -17.13 -15.37 10.84
CA ARG A 28 -16.10 -16.29 10.34
C ARG A 28 -15.24 -15.65 9.26
N GLY A 29 -15.84 -14.86 8.35
CA GLY A 29 -15.11 -14.11 7.34
C GLY A 29 -14.15 -13.08 7.94
N VAL A 30 -14.59 -12.34 8.96
CA VAL A 30 -13.74 -11.38 9.69
C VAL A 30 -12.56 -12.09 10.34
N LEU A 31 -12.79 -13.20 11.04
CA LEU A 31 -11.73 -13.98 11.68
C LEU A 31 -10.73 -14.56 10.66
N ALA A 32 -11.20 -15.04 9.51
CA ALA A 32 -10.32 -15.51 8.45
C ALA A 32 -9.40 -14.41 7.94
N THR A 33 -9.96 -13.22 7.74
CA THR A 33 -9.21 -12.06 7.25
C THR A 33 -8.19 -11.59 8.28
N LEU A 34 -8.57 -11.54 9.57
CA LEU A 34 -7.63 -11.28 10.67
C LEU A 34 -6.53 -12.34 10.74
N GLY A 35 -6.86 -13.61 10.50
CA GLY A 35 -5.89 -14.70 10.44
C GLY A 35 -4.84 -14.49 9.36
N VAL A 36 -5.25 -14.02 8.16
CA VAL A 36 -4.32 -13.69 7.08
C VAL A 36 -3.43 -12.49 7.43
N LEU A 37 -4.00 -11.41 7.97
CA LEU A 37 -3.23 -10.25 8.43
C LEU A 37 -2.24 -10.62 9.53
N PHE A 38 -2.66 -11.45 10.48
CA PHE A 38 -1.80 -11.94 11.56
C PHE A 38 -0.69 -12.85 11.04
N PHE A 39 -1.00 -13.72 10.07
CA PHE A 39 0.01 -14.55 9.43
C PHE A 39 1.08 -13.72 8.72
N GLU A 40 0.68 -12.67 7.98
CA GLU A 40 1.62 -11.74 7.37
C GLU A 40 2.50 -11.05 8.42
N LEU A 41 1.91 -10.58 9.53
CA LEU A 41 2.66 -9.99 10.63
C LEU A 41 3.73 -10.95 11.17
N LEU A 42 3.38 -12.23 11.35
CA LEU A 42 4.32 -13.26 11.81
C LEU A 42 5.47 -13.46 10.82
N VAL A 43 5.15 -13.55 9.52
CA VAL A 43 6.16 -13.68 8.47
C VAL A 43 7.12 -12.50 8.50
N VAL A 44 6.60 -11.27 8.57
CA VAL A 44 7.43 -10.05 8.63
C VAL A 44 8.25 -9.99 9.92
N ALA A 45 7.67 -10.36 11.06
CA ALA A 45 8.39 -10.42 12.34
C ALA A 45 9.59 -11.38 12.29
N VAL A 46 9.49 -12.49 11.55
CA VAL A 46 10.56 -13.49 11.42
C VAL A 46 11.60 -13.07 10.37
N VAL A 47 11.15 -12.63 9.19
CA VAL A 47 12.00 -12.27 8.05
C VAL A 47 12.78 -11.00 8.34
N ALA A 48 12.10 -9.98 8.85
CA ALA A 48 12.68 -8.66 9.10
C ALA A 48 13.15 -8.47 10.55
N ARG A 49 13.39 -9.57 11.29
CA ARG A 49 13.79 -9.54 12.70
C ARG A 49 15.01 -8.67 13.02
N ARG A 50 15.89 -8.46 12.04
CA ARG A 50 17.11 -7.63 12.18
C ARG A 50 16.84 -6.14 11.98
N GLU A 51 15.70 -5.80 11.38
CA GLU A 51 15.24 -4.42 11.10
C GLU A 51 14.30 -3.90 12.21
N ILE A 52 13.81 -4.79 13.08
CA ILE A 52 13.00 -4.43 14.25
C ILE A 52 13.91 -3.88 15.35
N ALA A 53 13.69 -2.63 15.76
CA ALA A 53 14.57 -1.96 16.73
C ALA A 53 14.42 -2.54 18.14
N SER A 54 13.23 -3.00 18.52
CA SER A 54 12.98 -3.67 19.80
C SER A 54 11.70 -4.52 19.79
N VAL A 55 11.61 -5.48 20.72
CA VAL A 55 10.37 -6.26 20.97
C VAL A 55 9.19 -5.34 21.29
N TRP A 56 9.47 -4.25 22.01
CA TRP A 56 8.46 -3.29 22.43
C TRP A 56 7.87 -2.49 21.28
N GLU A 57 8.68 -2.19 20.27
CA GLU A 57 8.23 -1.57 19.02
C GLU A 57 7.23 -2.47 18.30
N LEU A 58 7.53 -3.77 18.17
CA LEU A 58 6.65 -4.74 17.53
C LEU A 58 5.34 -4.91 18.32
N GLU A 59 5.44 -5.08 19.64
CA GLU A 59 4.28 -5.29 20.52
C GLU A 59 3.33 -4.07 20.52
N ARG A 60 3.86 -2.87 20.81
CA ARG A 60 3.04 -1.66 20.88
C ARG A 60 2.61 -1.18 19.51
N GLY A 61 3.46 -1.28 18.50
CA GLY A 61 3.11 -0.97 17.11
C GLY A 61 1.93 -1.82 16.63
N THR A 62 1.94 -3.12 16.93
CA THR A 62 0.82 -4.03 16.62
C THR A 62 -0.44 -3.65 17.39
N LEU A 63 -0.33 -3.34 18.68
CA LEU A 63 -1.47 -2.92 19.50
C LEU A 63 -2.14 -1.66 18.93
N TRP A 64 -1.36 -0.68 18.47
CA TRP A 64 -1.90 0.56 17.89
C TRP A 64 -2.41 0.39 16.46
N LEU A 65 -1.91 -0.61 15.71
CA LEU A 65 -2.42 -0.96 14.39
C LEU A 65 -3.72 -1.77 14.44
N LEU A 66 -3.95 -2.49 15.54
CA LEU A 66 -5.03 -3.46 15.68
C LEU A 66 -6.43 -2.87 15.39
N PRO A 67 -6.83 -1.66 15.85
CA PRO A 67 -8.14 -1.10 15.53
C PRO A 67 -8.35 -0.89 14.03
N SER A 68 -7.32 -0.43 13.32
CA SER A 68 -7.36 -0.27 11.85
C SER A 68 -7.43 -1.63 11.15
N ALA A 69 -6.65 -2.61 11.61
CA ALA A 69 -6.67 -3.97 11.07
C ALA A 69 -8.05 -4.63 11.28
N LEU A 70 -8.67 -4.44 12.45
CA LEU A 70 -10.03 -4.89 12.76
C LEU A 70 -11.05 -4.20 11.85
N GLY A 71 -10.97 -2.89 11.66
CA GLY A 71 -11.86 -2.16 10.74
C GLY A 71 -11.77 -2.70 9.30
N VAL A 72 -10.54 -2.88 8.78
CA VAL A 72 -10.30 -3.43 7.45
C VAL A 72 -10.82 -4.87 7.34
N ALA A 73 -10.51 -5.72 8.31
CA ALA A 73 -11.00 -7.10 8.35
C ALA A 73 -12.52 -7.19 8.49
N GLY A 74 -13.15 -6.24 9.18
CA GLY A 74 -14.59 -6.09 9.29
C GLY A 74 -15.25 -5.92 7.93
N VAL A 75 -14.78 -4.92 7.18
CA VAL A 75 -15.33 -4.58 5.85
C VAL A 75 -15.06 -5.70 4.84
N THR A 76 -13.80 -6.13 4.73
CA THR A 76 -13.40 -7.13 3.73
C THR A 76 -13.90 -8.53 4.08
N GLY A 77 -13.94 -8.88 5.36
CA GLY A 77 -14.49 -10.14 5.86
C GLY A 77 -15.99 -10.29 5.58
N ALA A 78 -16.78 -9.24 5.83
CA ALA A 78 -18.21 -9.23 5.51
C ALA A 78 -18.47 -9.25 3.99
N ALA A 79 -17.70 -8.47 3.22
CA ALA A 79 -17.80 -8.45 1.76
C ALA A 79 -17.48 -9.83 1.15
N GLY A 80 -16.39 -10.46 1.60
CA GLY A 80 -16.00 -11.79 1.15
C GLY A 80 -17.01 -12.87 1.56
N ALA A 81 -17.55 -12.82 2.78
CA ALA A 81 -18.65 -13.68 3.20
C ALA A 81 -19.88 -13.59 2.26
N GLY A 82 -20.24 -12.37 1.83
CA GLY A 82 -21.27 -12.14 0.82
C GLY A 82 -20.91 -12.71 -0.55
N LEU A 83 -19.66 -12.53 -0.98
CA LEU A 83 -19.14 -13.04 -2.25
C LEU A 83 -19.21 -14.58 -2.33
N PHE A 84 -18.80 -15.28 -1.27
CA PHE A 84 -18.87 -16.74 -1.20
C PHE A 84 -20.31 -17.26 -1.07
N CYS A 85 -21.21 -16.47 -0.47
CA CYS A 85 -22.65 -16.77 -0.51
C CYS A 85 -23.19 -16.72 -1.95
N LEU A 86 -22.81 -15.71 -2.74
CA LEU A 86 -23.16 -15.61 -4.16
C LEU A 86 -22.54 -16.76 -4.96
N LEU A 87 -21.25 -17.08 -4.73
CA LEU A 87 -20.57 -18.19 -5.38
C LEU A 87 -21.27 -19.52 -5.12
N ALA A 88 -21.69 -19.78 -3.87
CA ALA A 88 -22.42 -20.99 -3.52
C ALA A 88 -23.74 -21.17 -4.30
N HIS A 89 -24.29 -20.09 -4.86
CA HIS A 89 -25.52 -20.07 -5.65
C HIS A 89 -25.30 -19.73 -7.13
N ALA A 90 -24.06 -19.62 -7.61
CA ALA A 90 -23.73 -19.13 -8.95
C ALA A 90 -24.18 -20.05 -10.11
N GLU A 91 -24.75 -21.21 -9.82
CA GLU A 91 -25.51 -21.98 -10.82
C GLU A 91 -26.78 -21.25 -11.26
N ARG A 92 -27.42 -20.50 -10.35
CA ARG A 92 -28.56 -19.65 -10.66
C ARG A 92 -28.08 -18.42 -11.41
N ARG A 93 -28.75 -18.08 -12.52
CA ARG A 93 -28.44 -16.90 -13.34
C ARG A 93 -28.27 -15.60 -12.54
N PRO A 94 -29.17 -15.21 -11.61
CA PRO A 94 -29.02 -13.92 -10.90
C PRO A 94 -27.76 -13.85 -10.04
N ALA A 95 -27.46 -14.90 -9.27
CA ALA A 95 -26.25 -14.94 -8.43
C ALA A 95 -24.97 -14.93 -9.28
N ARG A 96 -24.98 -15.62 -10.43
CA ARG A 96 -23.85 -15.64 -11.38
C ARG A 96 -23.55 -14.26 -11.94
N TRP A 97 -24.59 -13.56 -12.42
CA TRP A 97 -24.44 -12.24 -13.01
C TRP A 97 -24.09 -11.18 -11.96
N ALA A 98 -24.62 -11.28 -10.74
CA ALA A 98 -24.21 -10.44 -9.63
C ALA A 98 -22.71 -10.60 -9.32
N LEU A 99 -22.24 -11.85 -9.21
CA LEU A 99 -20.82 -12.14 -8.97
C LEU A 99 -19.94 -11.62 -10.11
N ALA A 100 -20.37 -11.80 -11.36
CA ALA A 100 -19.64 -11.34 -12.54
C ALA A 100 -19.59 -9.81 -12.67
N ALA A 101 -20.69 -9.12 -12.31
CA ALA A 101 -20.73 -7.66 -12.27
C ALA A 101 -19.78 -7.10 -11.20
N ILE A 102 -19.73 -7.69 -10.00
CA ILE A 102 -18.77 -7.30 -8.95
C ILE A 102 -17.33 -7.46 -9.45
N ALA A 103 -16.99 -8.62 -10.02
CA ALA A 103 -15.64 -8.89 -10.52
C ALA A 103 -15.25 -7.98 -11.69
N GLY A 104 -16.18 -7.74 -12.63
CA GLY A 104 -15.98 -6.82 -13.75
C GLY A 104 -15.77 -5.38 -13.28
N ALA A 105 -16.62 -4.89 -12.36
CA ALA A 105 -16.48 -3.55 -11.80
C ALA A 105 -15.15 -3.39 -11.05
N PHE A 106 -14.78 -4.36 -10.23
CA PHE A 106 -13.50 -4.37 -9.52
C PHE A 106 -12.31 -4.33 -10.49
N GLY A 107 -12.30 -5.21 -11.50
CA GLY A 107 -11.25 -5.23 -12.53
C GLY A 107 -11.17 -3.91 -13.30
N GLY A 108 -12.31 -3.31 -13.65
CA GLY A 108 -12.39 -2.01 -14.31
C GLY A 108 -11.84 -0.87 -13.46
N ILE A 109 -12.16 -0.82 -12.16
CA ILE A 109 -11.65 0.20 -11.22
C ILE A 109 -10.12 0.10 -11.08
N VAL A 110 -9.60 -1.11 -10.91
CA VAL A 110 -8.15 -1.34 -10.81
C VAL A 110 -7.46 -0.96 -12.11
N ALA A 111 -7.98 -1.40 -13.27
CA ALA A 111 -7.45 -1.06 -14.58
C ALA A 111 -7.51 0.44 -14.87
N TRP A 112 -8.56 1.14 -14.44
CA TRP A 112 -8.64 2.60 -14.52
C TRP A 112 -7.50 3.26 -13.74
N GLY A 113 -7.22 2.80 -12.52
CA GLY A 113 -6.11 3.30 -11.71
C GLY A 113 -4.73 3.02 -12.31
N VAL A 114 -4.55 1.85 -12.93
CA VAL A 114 -3.31 1.48 -13.65
C VAL A 114 -3.14 2.31 -14.93
N GLY A 115 -4.23 2.64 -15.61
CA GLY A 115 -4.25 3.37 -16.87
C GLY A 115 -3.92 4.86 -16.79
N GLY A 116 -3.36 5.35 -15.68
CA GLY A 116 -2.98 6.76 -15.53
C GLY A 116 -1.67 7.18 -16.24
N GLY A 117 -0.94 6.24 -16.84
CA GLY A 117 0.34 6.52 -17.49
C GLY A 117 0.25 7.23 -18.84
N ARG A 118 1.37 7.79 -19.32
CA ARG A 118 1.46 8.57 -20.57
C ARG A 118 0.86 7.88 -21.82
N HIS A 119 0.93 6.56 -21.90
CA HIS A 119 0.43 5.78 -23.04
C HIS A 119 -1.09 5.62 -23.06
N LEU A 120 -1.75 5.84 -21.93
CA LEU A 120 -3.22 5.80 -21.76
C LEU A 120 -3.75 7.17 -21.32
N ALA A 121 -3.03 8.24 -21.63
CA ALA A 121 -3.40 9.60 -21.22
C ALA A 121 -4.71 10.09 -21.86
N SER A 122 -5.06 9.60 -23.05
CA SER A 122 -6.33 9.98 -23.68
C SER A 122 -7.50 9.27 -23.00
N LEU A 123 -8.54 10.04 -22.68
CA LEU A 123 -9.73 9.53 -22.00
C LEU A 123 -10.38 8.32 -22.72
N PRO A 124 -10.52 8.30 -24.07
CA PRO A 124 -11.08 7.15 -24.77
C PRO A 124 -10.22 5.88 -24.64
N LEU A 125 -8.89 6.01 -24.71
CA LEU A 125 -7.99 4.86 -24.55
C LEU A 125 -8.04 4.31 -23.12
N ARG A 126 -8.06 5.19 -22.12
CA ARG A 126 -8.16 4.79 -20.71
C ARG A 126 -9.48 4.09 -20.39
N LEU A 127 -10.60 4.65 -20.88
CA LEU A 127 -11.92 4.03 -20.76
C LEU A 127 -11.99 2.70 -21.50
N GLY A 128 -11.41 2.62 -22.71
CA GLY A 128 -11.34 1.40 -23.49
C GLY A 128 -10.54 0.30 -22.79
N PHE A 129 -9.38 0.64 -22.22
CA PHE A 129 -8.57 -0.28 -21.42
C PHE A 129 -9.32 -0.78 -20.17
N ALA A 130 -9.86 0.13 -19.37
CA ALA A 130 -10.61 -0.22 -18.16
C ALA A 130 -11.85 -1.06 -18.48
N GLY A 131 -12.60 -0.69 -19.53
CA GLY A 131 -13.74 -1.44 -20.03
C GLY A 131 -13.37 -2.82 -20.55
N GLY A 132 -12.26 -2.95 -21.27
CA GLY A 132 -11.74 -4.24 -21.74
C GLY A 132 -11.43 -5.19 -20.59
N VAL A 133 -10.72 -4.72 -19.57
CA VAL A 133 -10.44 -5.53 -18.36
C VAL A 133 -11.72 -5.91 -17.62
N ALA A 134 -12.68 -4.98 -17.50
CA ALA A 134 -13.97 -5.26 -16.88
C ALA A 134 -14.76 -6.36 -17.61
N VAL A 135 -14.80 -6.33 -18.95
CA VAL A 135 -15.45 -7.35 -19.78
C VAL A 135 -14.76 -8.71 -19.64
N VAL A 136 -13.42 -8.74 -19.64
CA VAL A 136 -12.66 -9.99 -19.45
C VAL A 136 -12.95 -10.59 -18.06
N GLY A 137 -12.92 -9.77 -17.00
CA GLY A 137 -13.22 -10.21 -15.64
C GLY A 137 -14.64 -10.75 -15.50
N LEU A 138 -15.63 -10.05 -16.08
CA LEU A 138 -17.01 -10.49 -16.12
C LEU A 138 -17.17 -11.83 -16.87
N GLY A 139 -16.59 -11.93 -18.08
CA GLY A 139 -16.68 -13.13 -18.92
C GLY A 139 -16.07 -14.36 -18.24
N LEU A 140 -14.92 -14.19 -17.58
CA LEU A 140 -14.24 -15.25 -16.83
C LEU A 140 -15.11 -15.77 -15.68
N VAL A 141 -15.76 -14.89 -14.93
CA VAL A 141 -16.68 -15.30 -13.85
C VAL A 141 -17.91 -16.00 -14.40
N VAL A 142 -18.54 -15.50 -15.46
CA VAL A 142 -19.70 -16.16 -16.08
C VAL A 142 -19.34 -17.58 -16.54
N ALA A 143 -18.15 -17.79 -17.10
CA ALA A 143 -17.67 -19.08 -17.59
C ALA A 143 -17.28 -20.05 -16.46
N CYS A 144 -16.63 -19.57 -15.41
CA CYS A 144 -16.03 -20.42 -14.37
C CYS A 144 -16.91 -20.60 -13.12
N ALA A 145 -17.72 -19.61 -12.74
CA ALA A 145 -18.46 -19.61 -11.48
C ALA A 145 -19.35 -20.86 -11.25
N PRO A 146 -20.05 -21.43 -12.25
CA PRO A 146 -20.85 -22.65 -12.03
C PRO A 146 -20.00 -23.88 -11.70
N ARG A 147 -18.79 -23.99 -12.27
CA ARG A 147 -17.86 -25.08 -11.98
C ARG A 147 -17.22 -24.90 -10.60
N LEU A 148 -16.86 -23.66 -10.27
CA LEU A 148 -16.34 -23.30 -8.96
C LEU A 148 -17.39 -23.54 -7.86
N ALA A 149 -18.65 -23.17 -8.07
CA ALA A 149 -19.75 -23.42 -7.13
C ALA A 149 -19.96 -24.91 -6.84
N ARG A 150 -19.92 -25.75 -7.87
CA ARG A 150 -19.99 -27.22 -7.72
C ARG A 150 -18.83 -27.76 -6.91
N THR A 151 -17.62 -27.33 -7.23
CA THR A 151 -16.39 -27.78 -6.54
C THR A 151 -16.38 -27.32 -5.08
N PHE A 152 -16.75 -26.06 -4.82
CA PHE A 152 -16.88 -25.48 -3.49
C PHE A 152 -17.82 -26.30 -2.59
N ARG A 153 -18.95 -26.78 -3.15
CA ARG A 153 -19.91 -27.60 -2.38
C ARG A 153 -19.51 -29.07 -2.27
N ALA A 154 -19.00 -29.67 -3.34
CA ALA A 154 -18.71 -31.10 -3.42
C ALA A 154 -17.34 -31.49 -2.83
N ARG A 155 -16.34 -30.60 -2.93
CA ARG A 155 -14.95 -30.84 -2.50
C ARG A 155 -14.38 -29.61 -1.78
N PRO A 156 -14.92 -29.23 -0.61
CA PRO A 156 -14.52 -28.01 0.10
C PRO A 156 -13.03 -27.98 0.46
N GLY A 157 -12.42 -29.12 0.85
CA GLY A 157 -11.00 -29.17 1.16
C GLY A 157 -10.09 -28.85 -0.03
N LEU A 158 -10.39 -29.42 -1.20
CA LEU A 158 -9.66 -29.13 -2.45
C LEU A 158 -9.81 -27.67 -2.85
N PHE A 159 -11.03 -27.14 -2.76
CA PHE A 159 -11.29 -25.73 -3.06
C PHE A 159 -10.53 -24.81 -2.10
N GLY A 160 -10.55 -25.09 -0.80
CA GLY A 160 -9.84 -24.33 0.22
C GLY A 160 -8.32 -24.35 0.02
N GLY A 161 -7.75 -25.52 -0.32
CA GLY A 161 -6.32 -25.64 -0.65
C GLY A 161 -5.93 -24.84 -1.89
N ALA A 162 -6.73 -24.90 -2.96
CA ALA A 162 -6.49 -24.11 -4.17
C ALA A 162 -6.64 -22.59 -3.91
N LEU A 163 -7.60 -22.20 -3.08
CA LEU A 163 -7.79 -20.82 -2.66
C LEU A 163 -6.58 -20.32 -1.85
N ALA A 164 -6.10 -21.09 -0.88
CA ALA A 164 -4.93 -20.75 -0.08
C ALA A 164 -3.68 -20.56 -0.96
N ALA A 165 -3.43 -21.48 -1.90
CA ALA A 165 -2.34 -21.33 -2.87
C ALA A 165 -2.51 -20.08 -3.74
N GLY A 166 -3.74 -19.76 -4.15
CA GLY A 166 -4.06 -18.54 -4.89
C GLY A 166 -3.80 -17.26 -4.08
N LEU A 167 -4.13 -17.24 -2.78
CA LEU A 167 -3.82 -16.11 -1.89
C LEU A 167 -2.31 -15.91 -1.74
N VAL A 168 -1.55 -16.99 -1.57
CA VAL A 168 -0.07 -16.91 -1.54
C VAL A 168 0.47 -16.38 -2.87
N ALA A 169 -0.05 -16.84 -4.01
CA ALA A 169 0.36 -16.34 -5.31
C ALA A 169 0.03 -14.85 -5.51
N LEU A 170 -1.12 -14.39 -5.02
CA LEU A 170 -1.50 -12.97 -5.01
C LEU A 170 -0.54 -12.14 -4.17
N GLU A 171 -0.18 -12.60 -2.97
CA GLU A 171 0.80 -11.93 -2.10
C GLU A 171 2.19 -11.88 -2.75
N LEU A 172 2.65 -12.99 -3.33
CA LEU A 172 3.91 -13.02 -4.07
C LEU A 172 3.89 -12.05 -5.25
N ALA A 173 2.79 -11.98 -5.99
CA ALA A 173 2.65 -10.99 -7.06
C ALA A 173 2.68 -9.55 -6.50
N ASN A 174 2.07 -9.33 -5.32
CA ASN A 174 2.06 -8.03 -4.65
C ASN A 174 3.47 -7.56 -4.26
N VAL A 175 4.35 -8.49 -3.90
CA VAL A 175 5.77 -8.21 -3.58
C VAL A 175 6.65 -8.11 -4.83
N LEU A 176 6.48 -9.02 -5.80
CA LEU A 176 7.44 -9.21 -6.89
C LEU A 176 7.13 -8.42 -8.16
N VAL A 177 5.86 -8.08 -8.41
CA VAL A 177 5.44 -7.48 -9.68
C VAL A 177 5.39 -5.96 -9.55
N LEU A 178 6.46 -5.28 -9.92
CA LEU A 178 6.51 -3.81 -10.05
C LEU A 178 5.99 -3.04 -8.80
N PRO A 179 6.44 -3.38 -7.57
CA PRO A 179 5.85 -2.99 -6.26
C PRO A 179 5.64 -1.49 -6.01
N ARG A 180 6.19 -0.61 -6.86
CA ARG A 180 6.15 0.85 -6.72
C ARG A 180 5.70 1.59 -7.98
N LEU A 181 5.53 0.89 -9.11
CA LEU A 181 5.20 1.52 -10.38
C LEU A 181 3.68 1.68 -10.56
N TYR A 182 2.90 0.75 -10.01
CA TYR A 182 1.45 0.73 -10.17
C TYR A 182 0.71 0.62 -8.82
N PRO A 183 0.62 1.70 -8.03
CA PRO A 183 -0.05 1.67 -6.73
C PRO A 183 -1.47 1.10 -6.79
N ALA A 184 -2.24 1.44 -7.83
CA ALA A 184 -3.60 0.92 -8.03
C ALA A 184 -3.65 -0.60 -8.21
N LEU A 185 -2.65 -1.19 -8.87
CA LEU A 185 -2.54 -2.65 -9.02
C LEU A 185 -2.34 -3.31 -7.66
N HIS A 186 -1.40 -2.81 -6.85
CA HIS A 186 -1.10 -3.35 -5.52
C HIS A 186 -2.25 -3.16 -4.52
N TRP A 187 -2.96 -2.03 -4.59
CA TRP A 187 -4.22 -1.85 -3.88
C TRP A 187 -5.26 -2.88 -4.30
N GLY A 188 -5.39 -3.14 -5.61
CA GLY A 188 -6.25 -4.19 -6.15
C GLY A 188 -5.88 -5.58 -5.63
N LEU A 189 -4.61 -5.99 -5.74
CA LEU A 189 -4.14 -7.30 -5.26
C LEU A 189 -4.42 -7.49 -3.76
N SER A 190 -4.17 -6.44 -2.95
CA SER A 190 -4.42 -6.47 -1.51
C SER A 190 -5.91 -6.62 -1.19
N VAL A 191 -6.78 -5.84 -1.84
CA VAL A 191 -8.24 -5.94 -1.68
C VAL A 191 -8.74 -7.32 -2.13
N LEU A 192 -8.23 -7.83 -3.25
CA LEU A 192 -8.60 -9.15 -3.76
C LEU A 192 -8.21 -10.25 -2.78
N CYS A 193 -7.00 -10.19 -2.21
CA CYS A 193 -6.52 -11.13 -1.20
C CYS A 193 -7.44 -11.11 0.05
N LEU A 194 -7.71 -9.93 0.61
CA LEU A 194 -8.55 -9.78 1.80
C LEU A 194 -10.01 -10.19 1.60
N VAL A 195 -10.61 -9.89 0.44
CA VAL A 195 -12.00 -10.27 0.13
C VAL A 195 -12.12 -11.77 -0.20
N LEU A 196 -11.05 -12.40 -0.67
CA LEU A 196 -11.03 -13.85 -0.92
C LEU A 196 -10.73 -14.68 0.34
N ALA A 197 -10.01 -14.12 1.34
CA ALA A 197 -9.65 -14.79 2.58
C ALA A 197 -10.84 -15.46 3.33
N PRO A 198 -12.05 -14.86 3.42
CA PRO A 198 -13.23 -15.51 3.99
C PRO A 198 -13.60 -16.88 3.41
N GLY A 199 -13.22 -17.16 2.15
CA GLY A 199 -13.44 -18.46 1.52
C GLY A 199 -12.70 -19.60 2.21
N LEU A 200 -11.56 -19.32 2.87
CA LEU A 200 -10.85 -20.31 3.67
C LEU A 200 -11.68 -20.74 4.87
N ALA A 201 -12.37 -19.82 5.54
CA ALA A 201 -13.26 -20.18 6.64
C ALA A 201 -14.53 -20.89 6.17
N GLU A 202 -15.09 -20.51 5.01
CA GLU A 202 -16.24 -21.21 4.45
C GLU A 202 -15.90 -22.64 3.98
N THR A 203 -14.62 -22.98 3.82
CA THR A 203 -14.17 -24.31 3.42
C THR A 203 -13.63 -25.14 4.58
N TRP A 204 -12.64 -24.64 5.33
CA TRP A 204 -11.97 -25.38 6.41
C TRP A 204 -12.72 -25.34 7.74
N PHE A 205 -13.50 -24.30 8.01
CA PHE A 205 -14.25 -24.12 9.27
C PHE A 205 -15.77 -24.24 9.06
N ARG A 206 -16.18 -24.97 8.01
CA ARG A 206 -17.59 -25.19 7.70
C ARG A 206 -18.25 -26.02 8.81
N GLY A 207 -19.23 -25.45 9.49
CA GLY A 207 -19.96 -26.11 10.59
C GLY A 207 -19.35 -25.92 11.97
N VAL A 208 -18.21 -25.24 12.09
CA VAL A 208 -17.70 -24.76 13.39
C VAL A 208 -18.53 -23.55 13.78
N GLY A 209 -19.43 -23.75 14.75
CA GLY A 209 -20.21 -22.66 15.31
C GLY A 209 -19.33 -21.81 16.20
N ILE A 210 -19.06 -20.57 15.78
CA ILE A 210 -18.24 -19.66 16.58
C ILE A 210 -19.18 -18.74 17.36
N GLY A 211 -19.33 -19.00 18.67
CA GLY A 211 -20.22 -18.26 19.58
C GLY A 211 -19.93 -16.76 19.72
N VAL A 212 -18.97 -16.21 18.97
CA VAL A 212 -18.66 -14.78 18.88
C VAL A 212 -19.49 -14.02 17.84
N GLY A 213 -20.44 -14.66 17.15
CA GLY A 213 -21.28 -14.00 16.13
C GLY A 213 -21.93 -12.68 16.57
N ARG A 214 -22.27 -12.56 17.86
CA ARG A 214 -22.84 -11.34 18.48
C ARG A 214 -21.79 -10.34 18.96
N ILE A 215 -20.57 -10.80 19.23
CA ILE A 215 -19.48 -10.00 19.78
C ILE A 215 -18.70 -9.29 18.67
N VAL A 216 -18.51 -9.94 17.52
CA VAL A 216 -17.79 -9.36 16.37
C VAL A 216 -18.31 -7.98 15.95
N PRO A 217 -19.62 -7.74 15.72
CA PRO A 217 -20.08 -6.40 15.31
C PRO A 217 -19.82 -5.34 16.38
N ILE A 218 -19.91 -5.70 17.66
CA ILE A 218 -19.61 -4.80 18.79
C ILE A 218 -18.12 -4.45 18.79
N VAL A 219 -17.24 -5.46 18.67
CA VAL A 219 -15.79 -5.27 18.59
C VAL A 219 -15.40 -4.41 17.39
N LEU A 220 -16.01 -4.64 16.23
CA LEU A 220 -15.77 -3.83 15.03
C LEU A 220 -16.23 -2.38 15.21
N ALA A 221 -17.39 -2.15 15.82
CA ALA A 221 -17.88 -0.80 16.09
C ALA A 221 -16.92 -0.05 17.04
N VAL A 222 -16.48 -0.70 18.12
CA VAL A 222 -15.49 -0.15 19.05
C VAL A 222 -14.15 0.11 18.34
N ALA A 223 -13.69 -0.83 17.51
CA ALA A 223 -12.45 -0.69 16.76
C ALA A 223 -12.48 0.52 15.82
N VAL A 224 -13.57 0.72 15.07
CA VAL A 224 -13.75 1.86 14.16
C VAL A 224 -13.69 3.19 14.93
N VAL A 225 -14.35 3.28 16.08
CA VAL A 225 -14.30 4.48 16.93
C VAL A 225 -12.89 4.72 17.48
N ALA A 226 -12.14 3.65 17.78
CA ALA A 226 -10.78 3.74 18.29
C ALA A 226 -9.72 4.07 17.21
N VAL A 227 -10.05 3.98 15.91
CA VAL A 227 -9.08 4.18 14.81
C VAL A 227 -8.34 5.52 14.90
N PRO A 228 -8.99 6.69 15.05
CA PRO A 228 -8.26 7.97 15.05
C PRO A 228 -7.26 8.08 16.21
N TRP A 229 -7.67 7.63 17.40
CA TRP A 229 -6.82 7.65 18.60
C TRP A 229 -5.64 6.69 18.48
N ALA A 230 -5.89 5.46 18.00
CA ALA A 230 -4.85 4.47 17.80
C ALA A 230 -3.89 4.86 16.67
N ALA A 231 -4.40 5.46 15.58
CA ALA A 231 -3.59 6.00 14.49
C ALA A 231 -2.65 7.11 14.97
N ALA A 232 -3.12 8.01 15.85
CA ALA A 232 -2.27 9.06 16.43
C ALA A 232 -1.14 8.49 17.29
N ARG A 233 -1.37 7.38 18.00
CA ARG A 233 -0.31 6.67 18.74
C ARG A 233 0.63 5.93 17.81
N LEU A 234 0.10 5.26 16.79
CA LEU A 234 0.86 4.54 15.77
C LEU A 234 1.79 5.49 14.99
N ALA A 235 1.40 6.75 14.80
CA ALA A 235 2.21 7.75 14.10
C ALA A 235 3.61 7.96 14.69
N GLY A 236 3.82 7.69 15.99
CA GLY A 236 5.14 7.76 16.61
C GLY A 236 6.02 6.51 16.42
N PHE A 237 5.54 5.49 15.72
CA PHE A 237 6.26 4.22 15.48
C PHE A 237 6.79 4.17 14.05
N ASP A 238 7.73 5.07 13.72
CA ASP A 238 8.22 5.27 12.34
C ASP A 238 8.84 4.01 11.74
N ASN A 239 9.75 3.34 12.47
CA ASN A 239 10.46 2.17 11.97
C ASN A 239 9.49 0.99 11.77
N TYR A 240 8.61 0.71 12.73
CA TYR A 240 7.54 -0.28 12.57
C TYR A 240 6.63 -0.01 11.35
N ARG A 241 6.17 1.23 11.18
CA ARG A 241 5.32 1.62 10.03
C ARG A 241 6.06 1.42 8.71
N PHE A 242 7.32 1.84 8.66
CA PHE A 242 8.18 1.69 7.49
C PHE A 242 8.37 0.20 7.14
N LEU A 243 8.67 -0.63 8.14
CA LEU A 243 8.83 -2.07 8.00
C LEU A 243 7.60 -2.70 7.38
N LEU A 244 6.40 -2.36 7.87
CA LEU A 244 5.16 -2.88 7.34
C LEU A 244 4.86 -2.35 5.93
N MET A 245 5.09 -1.07 5.66
CA MET A 245 4.90 -0.50 4.32
C MET A 245 5.84 -1.14 3.28
N GLU A 246 7.04 -1.56 3.69
CA GLU A 246 8.02 -2.16 2.78
C GLU A 246 7.84 -3.68 2.63
N LYS A 247 7.58 -4.39 3.73
CA LYS A 247 7.64 -5.86 3.79
C LYS A 247 6.28 -6.54 3.92
N ALA A 248 5.22 -5.80 4.24
CA ALA A 248 3.89 -6.34 4.50
C ALA A 248 2.86 -5.78 3.50
N PRO A 249 2.65 -6.42 2.34
CA PRO A 249 1.74 -5.90 1.34
C PRO A 249 0.32 -5.60 1.82
N LEU A 250 -0.24 -6.36 2.76
CA LEU A 250 -1.58 -6.14 3.31
C LEU A 250 -1.56 -5.16 4.48
N LEU A 251 -0.75 -5.43 5.52
CA LEU A 251 -0.63 -4.57 6.69
C LEU A 251 -0.09 -3.19 6.35
N GLY A 252 0.76 -3.07 5.33
CA GLY A 252 1.18 -1.79 4.77
C GLY A 252 0.00 -0.94 4.30
N ARG A 253 -1.04 -1.55 3.70
CA ARG A 253 -2.29 -0.84 3.34
C ARG A 253 -3.09 -0.45 4.57
N VAL A 254 -3.09 -1.27 5.61
CA VAL A 254 -3.71 -0.92 6.90
C VAL A 254 -3.01 0.30 7.51
N VAL A 255 -1.68 0.35 7.46
CA VAL A 255 -0.89 1.51 7.89
C VAL A 255 -1.20 2.75 7.03
N GLU A 256 -1.27 2.61 5.70
CA GLU A 256 -1.66 3.71 4.80
C GLU A 256 -3.06 4.26 5.13
N ILE A 257 -4.03 3.39 5.46
CA ILE A 257 -5.37 3.81 5.89
C ILE A 257 -5.29 4.53 7.24
N ALA A 258 -4.58 3.97 8.23
CA ALA A 258 -4.42 4.59 9.54
C ALA A 258 -3.80 5.99 9.43
N ALA A 259 -2.80 6.16 8.56
CA ALA A 259 -2.14 7.44 8.31
C ALA A 259 -3.07 8.52 7.73
N ARG A 260 -4.20 8.15 7.11
CA ARG A 260 -5.21 9.13 6.67
C ARG A 260 -6.01 9.75 7.81
N PHE A 261 -6.14 9.04 8.94
CA PHE A 261 -6.86 9.55 10.12
C PHE A 261 -5.99 10.42 11.01
N SER A 262 -4.71 10.07 11.13
CA SER A 262 -3.72 10.86 11.84
C SER A 262 -2.42 10.82 11.06
N PRO A 263 -2.20 11.78 10.14
CA PRO A 263 -0.95 11.84 9.41
C PRO A 263 0.19 12.05 10.42
N PRO A 264 1.35 11.40 10.21
CA PRO A 264 2.49 11.60 11.08
C PRO A 264 2.85 13.08 11.11
N ALA A 265 3.21 13.57 12.29
CA ALA A 265 3.71 14.93 12.41
C ALA A 265 4.85 15.11 11.40
N PRO A 266 4.90 16.22 10.65
CA PRO A 266 6.06 16.52 9.84
C PRO A 266 7.28 16.42 10.76
N LEU A 267 8.31 15.67 10.34
CA LEU A 267 9.62 15.80 10.97
C LEU A 267 9.92 17.29 11.02
N ALA A 268 10.26 17.79 12.22
CA ALA A 268 10.41 19.21 12.50
C ALA A 268 11.05 19.91 11.29
N SER A 269 10.34 20.89 10.74
CA SER A 269 10.83 21.64 9.59
C SER A 269 12.26 22.08 9.88
N GLU A 270 13.11 21.97 8.86
CA GLU A 270 14.49 22.46 8.91
C GLU A 270 14.58 23.91 9.39
N SER A 271 13.49 24.67 9.56
CA SER A 271 13.50 25.94 10.28
C SER A 271 14.20 25.89 11.65
N GLY A 272 14.28 24.74 12.34
CA GLY A 272 15.08 24.59 13.56
C GLY A 272 16.58 24.32 13.29
N ILE A 273 16.87 23.37 12.40
CA ILE A 273 18.25 22.95 12.06
C ILE A 273 18.95 24.01 11.22
N CYS A 274 18.26 24.61 10.25
CA CYS A 274 18.70 25.79 9.53
C CYS A 274 18.74 27.01 10.44
N ALA A 275 17.94 27.18 11.50
CA ALA A 275 18.14 28.32 12.41
C ALA A 275 19.43 28.18 13.23
N GLU A 276 19.75 26.99 13.71
CA GLU A 276 21.03 26.71 14.39
C GLU A 276 22.21 26.76 13.41
N SER A 277 22.04 26.24 12.19
CA SER A 277 23.05 26.31 11.13
C SER A 277 23.21 27.73 10.55
N LEU A 278 22.14 28.51 10.43
CA LEU A 278 22.18 29.94 10.06
C LEU A 278 22.78 30.76 11.18
N ALA A 279 22.52 30.43 12.45
CA ALA A 279 23.21 31.06 13.58
C ALA A 279 24.72 30.72 13.58
N ALA A 280 25.08 29.49 13.21
CA ALA A 280 26.48 29.09 13.02
C ALA A 280 27.13 29.78 11.81
N CYS A 281 26.39 30.02 10.71
CA CYS A 281 26.86 30.78 9.56
C CYS A 281 26.91 32.30 9.80
N ASN A 282 25.99 32.84 10.63
CA ASN A 282 25.92 34.26 11.00
C ASN A 282 26.90 34.64 12.11
N GLY A 283 27.55 33.64 12.75
CA GLY A 283 28.65 33.84 13.70
C GLY A 283 30.01 34.02 13.03
N ALA A 284 30.11 33.86 11.70
CA ALA A 284 31.29 34.25 10.95
C ALA A 284 31.38 35.79 10.91
N PRO A 285 32.55 36.40 11.19
CA PRO A 285 32.69 37.85 11.14
C PRO A 285 32.26 38.35 9.76
N SER A 286 31.28 39.26 9.75
CA SER A 286 30.80 39.94 8.55
C SER A 286 31.85 40.93 8.07
N GLU A 287 32.94 40.44 7.51
CA GLU A 287 33.80 41.25 6.66
C GLU A 287 33.19 41.28 5.26
N SER A 288 32.98 42.50 4.79
CA SER A 288 32.55 42.86 3.44
C SER A 288 33.13 41.96 2.36
N SER A 289 32.27 41.23 1.67
CA SER A 289 32.57 40.74 0.33
C SER A 289 31.26 40.63 -0.45
N ASP A 290 31.28 41.17 -1.67
CA ASP A 290 30.31 40.89 -2.73
C ASP A 290 30.02 39.38 -2.75
N GLN A 291 28.91 38.95 -2.16
CA GLN A 291 28.36 37.64 -2.50
C GLN A 291 27.79 37.77 -3.91
N GLN A 292 28.65 37.60 -4.91
CA GLN A 292 28.25 37.41 -6.29
C GLN A 292 27.34 36.19 -6.34
N LEU A 293 26.03 36.44 -6.29
CA LEU A 293 25.04 35.45 -6.70
C LEU A 293 25.36 35.06 -8.14
N LEU A 294 25.54 33.76 -8.40
CA LEU A 294 25.72 33.24 -9.74
C LEU A 294 24.52 33.62 -10.61
N ASP A 295 24.70 34.57 -11.53
CA ASP A 295 23.68 34.92 -12.52
C ASP A 295 23.71 33.91 -13.67
N LEU A 296 22.77 32.98 -13.63
CA LEU A 296 22.60 31.94 -14.65
C LEU A 296 21.64 32.35 -15.78
N ARG A 297 21.09 33.56 -15.77
CA ARG A 297 20.12 34.00 -16.79
C ARG A 297 20.75 33.98 -18.18
N GLY A 298 20.08 33.34 -19.13
CA GLY A 298 20.55 33.22 -20.51
C GLY A 298 21.73 32.26 -20.70
N ARG A 299 22.01 31.39 -19.72
CA ARG A 299 22.98 30.29 -19.84
C ARG A 299 22.25 28.97 -19.99
N ASP A 300 22.77 28.10 -20.86
CA ASP A 300 22.31 26.72 -20.94
C ASP A 300 22.93 25.89 -19.81
N ILE A 301 22.11 25.04 -19.18
CA ILE A 301 22.55 24.12 -18.13
C ILE A 301 22.49 22.69 -18.68
N LEU A 302 23.66 22.04 -18.76
CA LEU A 302 23.78 20.63 -19.14
C LEU A 302 24.12 19.78 -17.91
N LEU A 303 23.17 18.96 -17.47
CA LEU A 303 23.40 17.93 -16.46
C LEU A 303 23.77 16.60 -17.14
N VAL A 304 24.98 16.11 -16.90
CA VAL A 304 25.43 14.79 -17.35
C VAL A 304 25.50 13.86 -16.15
N THR A 305 24.78 12.72 -16.20
CA THR A 305 24.84 11.67 -15.18
C THR A 305 25.20 10.34 -15.83
N ILE A 306 25.93 9.48 -15.09
CA ILE A 306 26.32 8.14 -15.53
C ILE A 306 25.90 7.17 -14.44
N ASP A 307 25.09 6.17 -14.80
CA ASP A 307 24.56 5.20 -13.84
C ASP A 307 25.67 4.26 -13.35
N ALA A 308 25.69 4.04 -12.04
CA ALA A 308 26.67 3.19 -11.34
C ALA A 308 28.15 3.51 -11.63
N LEU A 309 28.49 4.76 -11.97
CA LEU A 309 29.89 5.19 -12.14
C LEU A 309 30.61 5.21 -10.80
N ARG A 310 31.80 4.59 -10.76
CA ARG A 310 32.71 4.71 -9.62
C ARG A 310 33.69 5.85 -9.85
N ALA A 311 33.89 6.69 -8.84
CA ALA A 311 34.84 7.81 -8.90
C ALA A 311 36.28 7.33 -9.17
N ASP A 312 36.70 6.23 -8.55
CA ASP A 312 38.05 5.65 -8.72
C ASP A 312 38.31 5.00 -10.09
N HIS A 313 37.34 5.06 -11.01
CA HIS A 313 37.46 4.62 -12.41
C HIS A 313 37.41 5.80 -13.41
N VAL A 314 37.55 7.03 -12.92
CA VAL A 314 37.61 8.25 -13.72
C VAL A 314 39.03 8.82 -13.67
N GLY A 315 39.60 9.17 -14.83
CA GLY A 315 40.98 9.65 -14.95
C GLY A 315 41.25 10.90 -14.10
N ALA A 316 40.32 11.86 -14.08
CA ALA A 316 40.37 13.05 -13.24
C ALA A 316 40.47 12.76 -11.72
N TYR A 317 40.11 11.56 -11.28
CA TYR A 317 40.22 11.09 -9.89
C TYR A 317 41.39 10.11 -9.67
N GLY A 318 42.32 10.03 -10.63
CA GLY A 318 43.55 9.23 -10.52
C GLY A 318 43.50 7.84 -11.17
N TYR A 319 42.46 7.52 -11.97
CA TYR A 319 42.40 6.25 -12.67
C TYR A 319 43.42 6.20 -13.82
N THR A 320 44.17 5.09 -13.92
CA THR A 320 45.33 4.98 -14.82
C THR A 320 44.99 4.68 -16.27
N ARG A 321 43.80 4.14 -16.55
CA ARG A 321 43.39 3.79 -17.92
C ARG A 321 42.69 4.99 -18.58
N PRO A 322 42.91 5.23 -19.89
CA PRO A 322 42.31 6.35 -20.60
C PRO A 322 40.83 6.06 -20.99
N THR A 323 39.98 5.78 -20.00
CA THR A 323 38.57 5.44 -20.20
C THR A 323 37.65 6.65 -20.25
N THR A 324 38.10 7.81 -19.76
CA THR A 324 37.27 9.02 -19.61
C THR A 324 37.88 10.30 -20.20
N PRO A 325 38.52 10.29 -21.39
CA PRO A 325 39.33 11.42 -21.89
C PRO A 325 38.54 12.75 -22.04
N ASN A 326 37.25 12.67 -22.37
CA ASN A 326 36.39 13.85 -22.47
C ASN A 326 36.05 14.43 -21.09
N ILE A 327 35.79 13.57 -20.09
CA ILE A 327 35.53 13.99 -18.71
C ILE A 327 36.81 14.57 -18.10
N ASP A 328 37.97 13.96 -18.38
CA ASP A 328 39.27 14.43 -17.91
C ASP A 328 39.62 15.81 -18.51
N THR A 329 39.18 16.08 -19.75
CA THR A 329 39.32 17.40 -20.37
C THR A 329 38.41 18.43 -19.71
N LEU A 330 37.14 18.08 -19.48
CA LEU A 330 36.20 18.94 -18.76
C LEU A 330 36.68 19.25 -17.33
N ALA A 331 37.25 18.27 -16.64
CA ALA A 331 37.79 18.42 -15.30
C ALA A 331 38.96 19.42 -15.23
N ARG A 332 39.78 19.53 -16.28
CA ARG A 332 40.88 20.51 -16.37
C ARG A 332 40.41 21.95 -16.58
N GLU A 333 39.22 22.13 -17.14
CA GLU A 333 38.64 23.44 -17.46
C GLU A 333 37.60 23.89 -16.43
N GLY A 334 37.20 23.00 -15.51
CA GLY A 334 36.14 23.21 -14.53
C GLY A 334 36.59 23.04 -13.09
N VAL A 335 35.61 22.76 -12.23
CA VAL A 335 35.82 22.48 -10.80
C VAL A 335 35.56 21.00 -10.54
N VAL A 336 36.52 20.34 -9.89
CA VAL A 336 36.42 18.94 -9.47
C VAL A 336 36.10 18.88 -7.98
N PHE A 337 35.04 18.17 -7.62
CA PHE A 337 34.71 17.91 -6.22
C PHE A 337 35.28 16.55 -5.81
N GLU A 338 36.29 16.54 -4.94
CA GLU A 338 36.91 15.32 -4.43
C GLU A 338 35.97 14.51 -3.52
N TYR A 339 35.09 15.22 -2.80
CA TYR A 339 34.18 14.64 -1.80
C TYR A 339 32.71 14.88 -2.17
N ALA A 340 32.25 14.26 -3.25
CA ALA A 340 30.85 14.29 -3.68
C ALA A 340 30.16 12.95 -3.37
N TYR A 341 29.23 12.96 -2.41
CA TYR A 341 28.52 11.75 -1.96
C TYR A 341 27.10 11.68 -2.50
N THR A 342 26.65 10.48 -2.89
CA THR A 342 25.24 10.25 -3.20
C THR A 342 24.39 10.33 -1.93
N ALA A 343 23.19 10.91 -2.03
CA ALA A 343 22.21 10.91 -0.94
C ALA A 343 21.79 9.49 -0.53
N THR A 344 21.85 8.54 -1.47
CA THR A 344 21.46 7.14 -1.25
C THR A 344 22.04 6.22 -2.35
N PRO A 345 22.58 5.05 -2.01
CA PRO A 345 23.22 4.15 -2.99
C PRO A 345 22.19 3.29 -3.74
N HIS A 346 21.18 3.94 -4.34
CA HIS A 346 20.15 3.31 -5.15
C HIS A 346 19.72 4.25 -6.29
N THR A 347 19.87 3.83 -7.54
CA THR A 347 19.73 4.70 -8.73
C THR A 347 18.44 5.52 -8.72
N SER A 348 17.28 4.89 -8.54
CA SER A 348 16.00 5.61 -8.57
C SER A 348 15.91 6.71 -7.52
N TYR A 349 16.48 6.47 -6.33
CA TYR A 349 16.37 7.39 -5.20
C TYR A 349 17.42 8.48 -5.26
N ALA A 350 18.64 8.16 -5.69
CA ALA A 350 19.71 9.12 -5.92
C ALA A 350 19.28 10.16 -6.96
N ILE A 351 18.71 9.72 -8.08
CA ILE A 351 18.21 10.61 -9.13
C ILE A 351 17.03 11.46 -8.62
N THR A 352 16.09 10.90 -7.84
CA THR A 352 15.02 11.71 -7.24
C THR A 352 15.57 12.79 -6.32
N SER A 353 16.52 12.45 -5.44
CA SER A 353 17.18 13.42 -4.57
C SER A 353 17.96 14.48 -5.36
N LEU A 354 18.68 14.08 -6.40
CA LEU A 354 19.42 14.98 -7.29
C LEU A 354 18.47 16.00 -7.96
N LEU A 355 17.33 15.54 -8.47
CA LEU A 355 16.39 16.39 -9.19
C LEU A 355 15.61 17.33 -8.25
N THR A 356 15.36 16.92 -7.02
CA THR A 356 14.54 17.69 -6.05
C THR A 356 15.37 18.50 -5.05
N GLY A 357 16.67 18.23 -4.92
CA GLY A 357 17.52 18.80 -3.88
C GLY A 357 17.19 18.32 -2.46
N LYS A 358 16.39 17.25 -2.33
CA LYS A 358 15.88 16.76 -1.03
C LYS A 358 16.38 15.36 -0.74
N TYR A 359 16.70 15.07 0.52
CA TYR A 359 17.00 13.70 0.94
C TYR A 359 15.79 12.76 0.75
N MET A 360 16.05 11.52 0.35
CA MET A 360 15.00 10.54 0.05
C MET A 360 14.14 10.18 1.28
N ARG A 361 14.74 10.16 2.48
CA ARG A 361 14.03 9.82 3.73
C ARG A 361 12.84 10.77 3.97
N PRO A 362 12.98 12.11 3.88
CA PRO A 362 11.84 13.03 3.85
C PRO A 362 10.78 12.73 2.77
N LEU A 363 11.20 12.45 1.52
CA LEU A 363 10.28 12.22 0.40
C LEU A 363 9.42 10.95 0.56
N LEU A 364 10.00 9.88 1.10
CA LEU A 364 9.28 8.63 1.38
C LEU A 364 8.37 8.72 2.60
N LEU A 365 8.79 9.42 3.65
CA LEU A 365 8.03 9.51 4.91
C LEU A 365 6.86 10.49 4.86
N GLN A 366 6.95 11.55 4.03
CA GLN A 366 5.91 12.58 3.94
C GLN A 366 4.84 12.30 2.88
N GLY A 367 4.97 11.23 2.07
CA GLY A 367 4.16 11.09 0.84
C GLY A 367 4.41 12.22 -0.18
N ALA A 368 5.47 13.01 0.01
CA ALA A 368 5.77 14.26 -0.70
C ALA A 368 6.43 14.07 -2.07
N GLY A 369 6.33 12.86 -2.64
CA GLY A 369 6.76 12.60 -4.02
C GLY A 369 5.88 13.31 -5.07
N ALA A 370 4.66 13.72 -4.70
CA ALA A 370 3.72 14.36 -5.62
C ALA A 370 3.93 15.89 -5.77
N ASP A 371 4.41 16.57 -4.73
CA ASP A 371 4.46 18.06 -4.66
C ASP A 371 5.90 18.61 -4.54
N SER A 372 6.91 17.80 -4.84
CA SER A 372 8.29 18.27 -4.84
C SER A 372 8.69 18.79 -6.22
N ASP A 373 8.83 20.10 -6.33
CA ASP A 373 9.43 20.72 -7.51
C ASP A 373 10.83 20.15 -7.75
N THR A 374 11.10 19.84 -9.01
CA THR A 374 12.44 19.52 -9.47
C THR A 374 13.14 20.81 -9.90
N TRP A 375 14.47 20.85 -9.88
CA TRP A 375 15.20 22.01 -10.40
C TRP A 375 14.82 22.31 -11.87
N ALA A 376 14.46 21.30 -12.66
CA ALA A 376 13.94 21.49 -14.02
C ALA A 376 12.57 22.20 -14.05
N SER A 377 11.69 21.92 -13.07
CA SER A 377 10.42 22.64 -12.87
C SER A 377 10.68 24.10 -12.47
N LEU A 378 11.63 24.30 -11.55
CA LEU A 378 12.03 25.62 -11.07
C LEU A 378 12.60 26.48 -12.21
N LEU A 379 13.53 25.94 -13.01
CA LEU A 379 14.04 26.66 -14.19
C LEU A 379 12.91 26.97 -15.17
N ARG A 380 12.03 26.01 -15.49
CA ARG A 380 10.88 26.33 -16.37
C ARG A 380 10.02 27.48 -15.84
N THR A 381 9.88 27.59 -14.52
CA THR A 381 9.04 28.60 -13.87
C THR A 381 9.73 29.95 -13.77
N TYR A 382 11.04 29.96 -13.52
CA TYR A 382 11.79 31.16 -13.17
C TYR A 382 12.82 31.63 -14.22
N GLY A 383 13.05 30.85 -15.29
CA GLY A 383 13.91 31.17 -16.43
C GLY A 383 15.19 30.34 -16.49
#